data_AF-A0A7S0AHJ5-F1
#
_entry.id   AF-A0A7S0AHJ5-F1
#
_cell.length_a   1.000
_cell.length_b   1.000
_cell.length_c   1.000
_cell.angle_alpha   90.00
_cell.angle_beta   90.00
_cell.angle_gamma   90.00
#
_symmetry.space_group_name_H-M   'P 1'
#
loop_
_entity.id
_entity.type
_entity.pdbx_description
1 polymer ?
#
loop_
_entity_poly.entity_id
_entity_poly.type
_entity_poly.pdbx_seq_one_letter_code
_entity_poly.pdbx_strand_id
1 'polypeptide(L)'
;LSPGLYFFSAKIKLHLADLFSGTASNCAANNQKCIQAVYYRRDVNDQTHYRVPSTVTPIQTNDEEWFEFAAYYTFTEEDLVSGNAHRLYFEGPEANVDIHIDDVKIMRAPAELTSPPSTCDDLIVNGDAELAPAPFTQPFSTNA
;
A
#
# COMPACT_ATOMS: atom_id res chain seq x y z
N LEU A 1 4.67 -5.56 -15.56
CA LEU A 1 3.54 -5.79 -14.62
C LEU A 1 2.48 -6.58 -15.37
N SER A 2 1.79 -7.51 -14.71
CA SER A 2 0.63 -8.21 -15.27
C SER A 2 -0.65 -7.73 -14.56
N PRO A 3 -1.84 -7.85 -15.19
CA PRO A 3 -3.09 -7.52 -14.51
C PRO A 3 -3.27 -8.28 -13.20
N GLY A 4 -4.00 -7.67 -12.26
CA GLY A 4 -4.31 -8.24 -10.96
C GLY A 4 -4.16 -7.27 -9.80
N LEU A 5 -4.40 -7.78 -8.60
CA LEU A 5 -4.27 -7.03 -7.35
C LEU A 5 -2.80 -6.90 -6.93
N TYR A 6 -2.40 -5.69 -6.55
CA TYR A 6 -1.08 -5.38 -6.01
C TYR A 6 -1.23 -4.63 -4.69
N PHE A 7 -0.33 -4.93 -3.77
CA PHE A 7 -0.14 -4.24 -2.51
C PHE A 7 1.10 -3.35 -2.60
N PHE A 8 0.97 -2.15 -2.05
CA PHE A 8 2.03 -1.16 -1.91
C PHE A 8 2.20 -0.90 -0.43
N SER A 9 3.43 -0.94 0.05
CA SER A 9 3.74 -0.51 1.41
C SER A 9 5.00 0.31 1.45
N ALA A 10 5.09 1.19 2.44
CA ALA A 10 6.29 1.96 2.73
C ALA A 10 6.26 2.37 4.20
N LYS A 11 7.45 2.57 4.79
CA LYS A 11 7.58 3.33 6.03
C LYS A 11 7.64 4.80 5.68
N ILE A 12 6.81 5.59 6.35
CA ILE A 12 6.71 7.02 6.09
C ILE A 12 6.89 7.78 7.40
N LYS A 13 7.60 8.91 7.34
CA LYS A 13 7.69 9.88 8.43
C LYS A 13 7.45 11.27 7.87
N LEU A 14 6.60 12.05 8.54
CA LEU A 14 6.39 13.46 8.22
C LEU A 14 7.37 14.30 9.03
N HIS A 15 8.06 15.21 8.35
CA HIS A 15 8.99 16.15 8.97
C HIS A 15 8.54 17.58 8.71
N LEU A 16 8.50 18.40 9.76
CA LEU A 16 8.04 19.79 9.65
C LEU A 16 9.23 20.69 9.31
N ALA A 17 9.50 20.86 8.01
CA ALA A 17 10.52 21.78 7.55
C ALA A 17 10.06 23.23 7.80
N ASP A 18 10.70 23.89 8.77
CA ASP A 18 10.59 25.34 9.04
C ASP A 18 9.28 25.89 9.64
N LEU A 19 8.33 25.04 10.07
CA LEU A 19 7.19 25.52 10.85
C LEU A 19 7.59 25.81 12.29
N PHE A 20 7.01 26.88 12.87
CA PHE A 20 7.21 27.27 14.28
C PHE A 20 7.13 26.04 15.18
N SER A 21 8.24 25.75 15.87
CA SER A 21 8.40 24.61 16.78
C SER A 21 7.13 24.42 17.63
N GLY A 22 6.41 23.31 17.41
CA GLY A 22 5.21 22.96 18.18
C GLY A 22 3.88 22.97 17.40
N THR A 23 3.86 23.22 16.09
CA THR A 23 2.64 23.10 15.28
C THR A 23 2.60 21.74 14.60
N ALA A 24 1.58 20.92 14.86
CA ALA A 24 1.38 19.64 14.19
C ALA A 24 0.87 19.83 12.74
N SER A 25 1.19 18.89 11.85
CA SER A 25 0.65 18.83 10.48
C SER A 25 -0.88 18.64 10.50
N ASN A 26 -1.58 18.97 9.42
CA ASN A 26 -3.01 18.67 9.31
C ASN A 26 -3.30 17.16 9.40
N CYS A 27 -2.33 16.34 9.01
CA CYS A 27 -2.39 14.90 9.11
C CYS A 27 -2.47 14.48 10.58
N ALA A 28 -1.55 14.98 11.41
CA ALA A 28 -1.51 14.68 12.84
C ALA A 28 -2.61 15.38 13.64
N ALA A 29 -2.97 16.62 13.29
CA ALA A 29 -3.93 17.42 14.06
C ALA A 29 -5.39 17.03 13.79
N ASN A 30 -5.73 16.78 12.53
CA ASN A 30 -7.14 16.68 12.09
C ASN A 30 -7.45 15.39 11.33
N ASN A 31 -6.46 14.51 11.11
CA ASN A 31 -6.58 13.35 10.22
C ASN A 31 -7.08 13.75 8.82
N GLN A 32 -6.71 14.96 8.38
CA GLN A 32 -7.12 15.54 7.10
C GLN A 32 -5.91 15.60 6.16
N LYS A 33 -6.11 15.23 4.89
CA LYS A 33 -5.09 15.28 3.83
C LYS A 33 -3.79 14.53 4.17
N CYS A 34 -3.94 13.35 4.78
CA CYS A 34 -2.83 12.44 5.04
C CYS A 34 -2.18 11.94 3.75
N ILE A 35 -1.04 11.27 3.90
CA ILE A 35 -0.31 10.66 2.79
C ILE A 35 -1.22 9.72 1.99
N GLN A 36 -1.19 9.88 0.67
CA GLN A 36 -1.79 8.96 -0.26
C GLN A 36 -0.79 8.58 -1.35
N ALA A 37 -0.86 7.32 -1.80
CA ALA A 37 -0.23 6.92 -3.04
C ALA A 37 -1.09 7.38 -4.22
N VAL A 38 -0.47 7.75 -5.32
CA VAL A 38 -1.16 8.07 -6.57
C VAL A 38 -0.49 7.34 -7.72
N TYR A 39 -1.31 6.59 -8.44
CA TYR A 39 -0.93 5.99 -9.70
C TYR A 39 -1.28 6.94 -10.85
N TYR A 40 -0.24 7.33 -11.57
CA TYR A 40 -0.28 8.16 -12.75
C TYR A 40 0.02 7.32 -13.98
N ARG A 41 -0.85 7.43 -14.99
CA ARG A 41 -0.66 6.84 -16.31
C ARG A 41 -0.81 7.93 -17.37
N ARG A 42 0.13 7.98 -18.30
CA ARG A 42 -0.01 8.72 -19.56
C ARG A 42 -0.08 7.73 -20.70
N ASP A 43 -1.14 7.79 -21.50
CA ASP A 43 -1.32 6.88 -22.63
C ASP A 43 -0.54 7.34 -23.88
N VAL A 44 -0.56 6.52 -24.93
CA VAL A 44 0.10 6.81 -26.22
C VAL A 44 -0.48 8.02 -26.96
N ASN A 45 -1.66 8.50 -26.56
CA ASN A 45 -2.32 9.69 -27.10
C ASN A 45 -2.07 10.94 -26.23
N ASP A 46 -1.14 10.87 -25.28
CA ASP A 46 -0.84 11.93 -24.28
C ASP A 46 -2.01 12.23 -23.32
N GLN A 47 -3.02 11.36 -23.25
CA GLN A 47 -4.07 11.45 -22.24
C GLN A 47 -3.56 10.99 -20.90
N THR A 48 -3.93 11.74 -19.86
CA THR A 48 -3.47 11.48 -18.50
C THR A 48 -4.60 10.92 -17.65
N HIS A 49 -4.29 9.87 -16.90
CA HIS A 49 -5.19 9.20 -15.97
C HIS A 49 -4.57 9.17 -14.58
N TYR A 50 -5.38 9.54 -13.60
CA TYR A 50 -5.04 9.51 -12.18
C TYR A 50 -5.92 8.50 -11.46
N ARG A 51 -5.31 7.71 -10.60
CA ARG A 51 -5.97 6.73 -9.74
C ARG A 51 -5.33 6.76 -8.37
N VAL A 52 -6.15 6.75 -7.33
CA VAL A 52 -5.72 6.67 -5.94
C VAL A 52 -5.92 5.23 -5.48
N PRO A 53 -4.86 4.44 -5.22
CA PRO A 53 -4.96 3.14 -4.57
C PRO A 53 -5.73 3.21 -3.25
N SER A 54 -6.52 2.18 -2.97
CA SER A 54 -7.29 2.10 -1.73
C SER A 54 -6.35 1.86 -0.55
N THR A 55 -6.47 2.66 0.50
CA THR A 55 -5.62 2.56 1.70
C THR A 55 -6.22 1.56 2.70
N VAL A 56 -5.39 0.71 3.30
CA VAL A 56 -5.85 -0.36 4.21
C VAL A 56 -5.92 0.11 5.66
N THR A 57 -5.00 0.98 6.08
CA THR A 57 -4.91 1.45 7.47
C THR A 57 -5.40 2.89 7.59
N PRO A 58 -6.24 3.21 8.60
CA PRO A 58 -6.48 4.61 8.94
C PRO A 58 -5.15 5.21 9.38
N ILE A 59 -4.67 6.19 8.62
CA ILE A 59 -3.35 6.79 8.85
C ILE A 59 -3.48 7.84 9.95
N GLN A 60 -3.65 7.40 11.20
CA GLN A 60 -3.38 8.29 12.33
C GLN A 60 -1.86 8.47 12.37
N THR A 61 -1.38 9.57 11.79
CA THR A 61 0.04 9.90 11.73
C THR A 61 0.42 10.76 12.92
N ASN A 62 1.49 10.41 13.62
CA ASN A 62 2.20 11.37 14.44
C ASN A 62 3.34 11.96 13.59
N ASP A 63 3.53 13.27 13.66
CA ASP A 63 4.69 13.90 13.04
C ASP A 63 5.98 13.40 13.72
N GLU A 64 7.09 13.39 12.99
CA GLU A 64 8.41 12.89 13.44
C GLU A 64 8.49 11.41 13.84
N GLU A 65 7.40 10.65 13.71
CA GLU A 65 7.37 9.21 13.94
C GLU A 65 7.21 8.45 12.62
N TRP A 66 7.92 7.31 12.53
CA TRP A 66 7.74 6.40 11.41
C TRP A 66 6.44 5.61 11.58
N PHE A 67 5.62 5.58 10.54
CA PHE A 67 4.42 4.75 10.47
C PHE A 67 4.40 3.91 9.19
N GLU A 68 3.64 2.82 9.22
CA GLU A 68 3.46 1.93 8.06
C GLU A 68 2.30 2.44 7.19
N PHE A 69 2.62 2.78 5.94
CA PHE A 69 1.63 3.04 4.90
C PHE A 69 1.36 1.75 4.13
N ALA A 70 0.09 1.43 3.93
CA ALA A 70 -0.33 0.29 3.12
C ALA A 70 -1.52 0.65 2.23
N ALA A 71 -1.39 0.37 0.94
CA ALA A 71 -2.46 0.54 -0.04
C ALA A 71 -2.50 -0.63 -1.03
N TYR A 72 -3.60 -0.75 -1.75
CA TYR A 72 -3.75 -1.74 -2.82
C TYR A 72 -4.41 -1.15 -4.05
N TYR A 73 -4.09 -1.72 -5.21
CA TYR A 73 -4.70 -1.37 -6.48
C TYR A 73 -4.81 -2.61 -7.37
N THR A 74 -5.94 -2.71 -8.07
CA THR A 74 -6.15 -3.74 -9.08
C THR A 74 -5.81 -3.15 -10.44
N PHE A 75 -4.65 -3.52 -10.99
CA PHE A 75 -4.29 -3.14 -12.36
C PHE A 75 -5.08 -3.97 -13.37
N THR A 76 -5.71 -3.29 -14.31
CA THR A 76 -6.40 -3.90 -15.44
C THR A 76 -5.46 -4.06 -16.64
N GLU A 77 -5.90 -4.75 -17.69
CA GLU A 77 -5.17 -4.80 -18.96
C GLU A 77 -4.99 -3.40 -19.57
N GLU A 78 -6.00 -2.54 -19.45
CA GLU A 78 -5.94 -1.16 -19.93
C GLU A 78 -4.85 -0.34 -19.20
N ASP A 79 -4.67 -0.60 -17.90
CA ASP A 79 -3.64 0.07 -17.11
C ASP A 79 -2.23 -0.30 -17.54
N LEU A 80 -2.04 -1.45 -18.19
CA LEU A 80 -0.72 -2.05 -18.45
C LEU A 80 -0.40 -2.16 -19.95
N VAL A 81 -1.09 -1.40 -20.79
CA VAL A 81 -0.82 -1.33 -22.23
C VAL A 81 0.62 -0.86 -22.48
N SER A 82 1.34 -1.62 -23.30
CA SER A 82 2.72 -1.30 -23.67
C SER A 82 2.80 0.05 -24.37
N GLY A 83 3.77 0.88 -23.98
CA GLY A 83 3.96 2.25 -24.51
C GLY A 83 3.38 3.35 -23.61
N ASN A 84 2.55 3.01 -22.63
CA ASN A 84 2.12 3.95 -21.61
C ASN A 84 3.28 4.30 -20.66
N ALA A 85 3.31 5.55 -20.18
CA ALA A 85 4.22 5.96 -19.11
C ALA A 85 3.52 5.83 -17.76
N HIS A 86 4.17 5.13 -16.82
CA HIS A 86 3.63 4.82 -15.50
C HIS A 86 4.46 5.50 -14.42
N ARG A 87 3.80 6.13 -13.45
CA ARG A 87 4.46 6.67 -12.25
C ARG A 87 3.61 6.34 -11.03
N LEU A 88 4.27 5.93 -9.96
CA LEU A 88 3.68 5.86 -8.63
C LEU A 88 4.42 6.89 -7.78
N TYR A 89 3.67 7.75 -7.10
CA TYR A 89 4.23 8.74 -6.21
C TYR A 89 3.36 8.90 -4.98
N PHE A 90 3.93 9.48 -3.94
CA PHE A 90 3.22 9.81 -2.71
C PHE A 90 2.95 11.32 -2.69
N GLU A 91 1.75 11.71 -2.30
CA GLU A 91 1.37 13.10 -2.06
C GLU A 91 0.52 13.18 -0.80
N GLY A 92 0.11 14.37 -0.39
CA GLY A 92 -0.82 14.52 0.73
C GLY A 92 -0.58 15.75 1.56
N PRO A 93 0.48 15.77 2.39
CA PRO A 93 0.55 16.73 3.45
C PRO A 93 0.66 18.12 2.83
N GLU A 94 0.18 19.12 3.57
CA GLU A 94 0.28 20.50 3.14
C GLU A 94 1.72 20.91 2.82
N ALA A 95 1.85 21.98 2.05
CA ALA A 95 3.16 22.55 1.73
C ALA A 95 3.97 22.82 3.01
N ASN A 96 5.29 22.67 2.90
CA ASN A 96 6.27 22.77 3.99
C ASN A 96 6.26 21.60 4.99
N VAL A 97 5.61 20.49 4.66
CA VAL A 97 5.82 19.20 5.32
C VAL A 97 6.64 18.31 4.40
N ASP A 98 7.82 17.91 4.86
CA ASP A 98 8.69 16.97 4.19
C ASP A 98 8.19 15.54 4.41
N ILE A 99 8.26 14.72 3.35
CA ILE A 99 7.91 13.30 3.39
C ILE A 99 9.19 12.48 3.32
N HIS A 100 9.51 11.80 4.41
CA HIS A 100 10.60 10.82 4.43
C HIS A 100 10.01 9.45 4.14
N ILE A 101 10.60 8.71 3.21
CA ILE A 101 10.10 7.41 2.76
C ILE A 101 11.23 6.38 2.88
N ASP A 102 10.92 5.24 3.46
CA ASP A 102 11.83 4.10 3.57
C ASP A 102 11.07 2.77 3.32
N ASP A 103 11.82 1.70 3.07
CA ASP A 103 11.31 0.32 2.94
C ASP A 103 10.13 0.16 1.95
N VAL A 104 10.23 0.80 0.78
CA VAL A 104 9.18 0.73 -0.26
C VAL A 104 9.09 -0.68 -0.85
N LYS A 105 7.89 -1.26 -0.80
CA LYS A 105 7.59 -2.59 -1.35
C LYS A 105 6.38 -2.51 -2.27
N ILE A 106 6.48 -3.23 -3.38
CA ILE A 106 5.37 -3.47 -4.30
C ILE A 106 5.29 -4.98 -4.50
N MET A 107 4.16 -5.56 -4.11
CA MET A 107 3.96 -7.00 -4.13
C MET A 107 2.67 -7.31 -4.88
N ARG A 108 2.70 -8.31 -5.76
CA ARG A 108 1.46 -8.85 -6.31
C ARG A 108 0.76 -9.66 -5.24
N ALA A 109 -0.56 -9.54 -5.15
CA ALA A 109 -1.34 -10.37 -4.25
C ALA A 109 -1.12 -11.87 -4.58
N PRO A 110 -1.04 -12.76 -3.56
CA PRO A 110 -1.09 -14.19 -3.77
C PRO A 110 -2.32 -14.59 -4.58
N ALA A 111 -2.19 -15.61 -5.43
CA ALA A 111 -3.28 -16.10 -6.28
C ALA A 111 -4.53 -16.47 -5.48
N GLU A 112 -4.33 -16.96 -4.26
CA GLU A 112 -5.35 -17.34 -3.26
C GLU A 112 -6.28 -16.17 -2.86
N LEU A 113 -5.79 -14.92 -2.88
CA LEU A 113 -6.61 -13.73 -2.57
C LEU A 113 -7.36 -13.17 -3.80
N THR A 114 -7.04 -13.67 -4.99
CA THR A 114 -7.57 -13.16 -6.27
C THR A 114 -8.46 -14.15 -7.01
N SER A 115 -8.52 -15.39 -6.53
CA SER A 115 -9.43 -16.41 -7.04
C SER A 115 -10.73 -16.31 -6.24
N PRO A 116 -11.91 -16.21 -6.88
CA PRO A 116 -13.16 -16.40 -6.15
C PRO A 116 -13.10 -17.79 -5.50
N PRO A 117 -13.50 -17.96 -4.23
CA PRO A 117 -13.50 -19.28 -3.62
C PRO A 117 -14.38 -20.18 -4.49
N SER A 118 -13.76 -21.15 -5.17
CA SER A 118 -14.49 -22.14 -5.96
C SER A 118 -15.20 -23.17 -5.09
N THR A 119 -15.14 -23.01 -3.77
CA THR A 119 -15.74 -23.92 -2.80
C THR A 119 -16.12 -23.11 -1.56
N CYS A 120 -17.42 -23.03 -1.28
CA CYS A 120 -17.93 -22.66 0.04
C CYS A 120 -17.65 -23.75 1.11
N ASP A 121 -16.86 -24.77 0.77
CA ASP A 121 -16.59 -25.95 1.61
C ASP A 121 -15.12 -26.08 2.05
N ASP A 122 -14.20 -25.24 1.53
CA ASP A 122 -12.80 -25.24 1.98
C ASP A 122 -12.59 -24.08 2.95
N LEU A 123 -12.89 -24.38 4.23
CA LEU A 123 -12.42 -23.58 5.36
C LEU A 123 -10.93 -23.27 5.17
N ILE A 124 -10.57 -21.99 5.22
CA ILE A 124 -9.16 -21.59 5.31
C ILE A 124 -8.57 -22.22 6.57
N VAL A 125 -7.66 -23.17 6.40
CA VAL A 125 -7.03 -23.98 7.47
C VAL A 125 -6.18 -23.15 8.46
N ASN A 126 -6.04 -21.84 8.25
CA ASN A 126 -5.38 -20.93 9.20
C ASN A 126 -6.31 -19.79 9.63
N GLY A 127 -7.52 -20.16 10.03
CA GLY A 127 -8.55 -19.29 10.60
C GLY A 127 -8.45 -19.10 12.11
N ASP A 128 -7.26 -18.97 12.70
CA ASP A 128 -7.08 -18.55 14.09
C ASP A 128 -6.49 -17.14 14.13
N ALA A 129 -7.37 -16.14 14.13
CA ALA A 129 -7.03 -14.72 14.22
C ALA A 129 -6.34 -14.34 15.56
N GLU A 130 -5.15 -14.87 15.82
CA GLU A 130 -4.38 -14.69 17.04
C GLU A 130 -3.03 -13.99 16.77
N LEU A 131 -2.63 -13.13 17.71
CA LEU A 131 -1.48 -12.21 17.64
C LEU A 131 -0.13 -12.88 18.04
N ALA A 132 0.18 -14.08 17.55
CA ALA A 132 1.48 -14.71 17.79
C ALA A 132 1.96 -15.54 16.59
N PRO A 133 3.28 -15.62 16.34
CA PRO A 133 3.82 -16.28 15.15
C PRO A 133 3.68 -17.80 15.25
N ALA A 134 3.07 -18.41 14.22
CA ALA A 134 3.13 -19.86 14.04
C ALA A 134 4.58 -20.29 13.79
N PRO A 135 5.20 -21.13 14.64
CA PRO A 135 6.50 -21.69 14.36
C PRO A 135 6.33 -22.75 13.26
N PHE A 136 6.74 -22.43 12.04
CA PHE A 136 6.83 -23.40 10.94
C PHE A 136 7.78 -24.53 11.35
N THR A 137 7.23 -25.62 11.90
CA THR A 137 7.92 -26.90 12.04
C THR A 137 7.19 -27.88 11.14
N GLN A 138 7.72 -28.06 9.94
CA GLN A 138 7.33 -29.15 9.07
C GLN A 138 7.85 -30.46 9.68
N PRO A 139 7.03 -31.47 9.95
CA PRO A 139 7.56 -32.82 10.09
C PRO A 139 7.73 -33.41 8.69
N PHE A 140 8.98 -33.69 8.33
CA PHE A 140 9.33 -34.63 7.28
C PHE A 140 8.57 -35.93 7.49
N SER A 141 7.69 -36.28 6.54
CA SER A 141 7.16 -37.63 6.41
C SER A 141 8.27 -38.52 5.86
N THR A 142 8.86 -39.34 6.73
CA THR A 142 9.63 -40.52 6.31
C THR A 142 8.64 -41.60 5.94
N ASN A 143 8.51 -41.90 4.64
CA ASN A 143 7.80 -43.10 4.20
C ASN A 143 8.67 -44.32 4.54
N ALA A 144 8.06 -45.25 5.28
CA ALA A 144 8.52 -46.61 5.48
C ALA A 144 8.29 -47.45 4.22
#